data_AF-A0A9W8TF94-F1
#
_entry.id   AF-A0A9W8TF94-F1
#
_cell.length_a   1.000
_cell.length_b   1.000
_cell.length_c   1.000
_cell.angle_alpha   90.00
_cell.angle_beta   90.00
_cell.angle_gamma   90.00
#
_symmetry.space_group_name_H-M   'P 1'
#
loop_
_entity.id
_entity.type
_entity.pdbx_description
1 polymer ?
#
loop_
_entity_poly.entity_id
_entity_poly.type
_entity_poly.pdbx_seq_one_letter_code
_entity_poly.pdbx_strand_id
1 'polypeptide(L)'
;METHAEFEPEWVWVDDEGTNVYAQGYGRDLTVIFSFSADKHNPPTSLANRVCAKYEGLETDDPSTTFPTTKDLHAAIWGSIRHIWPHCVSHPDLRTKLDAVVGVDIGRTPAGAGQPVDFASLIRYQQLGGRGCTTRVRLPIGDYFVFKGVDFRAALQYSDDEGDKIIRNLIGNWRREYNTLQQLPPHPNIMPPPTMPVTIQWPDRSAQQVFCGGLFPFYPGGDAASRIEHSNKEGVRIPLHLKAHWCANMATAVFYTHRVAKTYHMDIKPGNFVADASDDLILCDWEQHDAPATTLAPEADGTWDVEEDPPALQAGRPRLRYTRYSGAPRRNVDEDVLGDAPWHTWNVFPNWSSEHPWALELAEVFSLGRSMWMLLRQPENDFEDIEHPDELIPDWDESEDIPTTWKQMVDRCMSRDPNERPDLSELVEFWSNEWSAQKAANGNN
;
A
#
# COMPACT_ATOMS: atom_id res chain seq x y z
N MET A 1 -4.06 -19.09 -25.56
CA MET A 1 -4.00 -19.36 -24.11
C MET A 1 -3.61 -20.82 -23.96
N GLU A 2 -2.35 -21.07 -23.63
CA GLU A 2 -1.90 -22.40 -23.25
C GLU A 2 -2.53 -22.71 -21.89
N THR A 3 -3.35 -23.75 -21.83
CA THR A 3 -3.88 -24.26 -20.56
C THR A 3 -2.71 -24.86 -19.80
N HIS A 4 -2.33 -24.27 -18.66
CA HIS A 4 -1.34 -24.85 -17.74
C HIS A 4 -1.92 -26.16 -17.17
N ALA A 5 -1.67 -27.27 -17.86
CA ALA A 5 -2.11 -28.59 -17.44
C ALA A 5 -1.30 -29.11 -16.24
N GLU A 6 -0.09 -28.58 -16.07
CA GLU A 6 0.84 -28.92 -15.01
C GLU A 6 0.58 -28.11 -13.74
N PHE A 7 0.89 -28.70 -12.59
CA PHE A 7 0.80 -28.04 -11.29
C PHE A 7 2.09 -27.30 -10.99
N GLU A 8 1.98 -26.02 -10.68
CA GLU A 8 3.07 -25.12 -10.32
C GLU A 8 3.08 -24.94 -8.79
N PRO A 9 4.10 -25.47 -8.09
CA PRO A 9 4.28 -25.27 -6.66
C PRO A 9 4.45 -23.80 -6.29
N GLU A 10 3.87 -23.37 -5.18
CA GLU A 10 3.99 -21.99 -4.72
C GLU A 10 4.52 -21.94 -3.27
N TRP A 11 3.73 -22.37 -2.28
CA TRP A 11 4.04 -22.16 -0.85
C TRP A 11 3.74 -23.39 0.00
N VAL A 12 4.50 -23.56 1.10
CA VAL A 12 4.23 -24.55 2.15
C VAL A 12 4.29 -23.87 3.53
N TRP A 13 3.28 -24.05 4.37
CA TRP A 13 3.19 -23.47 5.73
C TRP A 13 2.58 -24.45 6.74
N VAL A 14 2.56 -24.11 8.02
CA VAL A 14 1.97 -24.91 9.12
C VAL A 14 0.89 -24.09 9.84
N ASP A 15 -0.10 -24.73 10.47
CA ASP A 15 -1.02 -24.03 11.38
C ASP A 15 -0.39 -23.73 12.75
N ASP A 16 -1.05 -22.85 13.50
CA ASP A 16 -0.63 -22.40 14.84
C ASP A 16 -0.53 -23.55 15.86
N GLU A 17 -1.31 -24.62 15.68
CA GLU A 17 -1.24 -25.80 16.55
C GLU A 17 -0.11 -26.77 16.16
N GLY A 18 0.55 -26.55 15.02
CA GLY A 18 1.60 -27.44 14.52
C GLY A 18 1.11 -28.81 14.04
N THR A 19 -0.21 -28.95 13.88
CA THR A 19 -0.86 -30.23 13.60
C THR A 19 -1.11 -30.45 12.11
N ASN A 20 -1.13 -29.38 11.32
CA ASN A 20 -1.38 -29.42 9.90
C ASN A 20 -0.36 -28.59 9.14
N VAL A 21 0.29 -29.20 8.15
CA VAL A 21 1.09 -28.49 7.15
C VAL A 21 0.26 -28.36 5.88
N TYR A 22 0.23 -27.17 5.29
CA TYR A 22 -0.49 -26.88 4.06
C TYR A 22 0.49 -26.59 2.94
N ALA A 23 0.11 -26.93 1.72
CA ALA A 23 0.88 -26.67 0.51
C ALA A 23 -0.04 -26.12 -0.58
N GLN A 24 0.24 -24.91 -1.03
CA GLN A 24 -0.50 -24.22 -2.10
C GLN A 24 0.27 -24.31 -3.42
N GLY A 25 -0.47 -24.54 -4.50
CA GLY A 25 0.03 -24.28 -5.84
C GLY A 25 -1.07 -24.05 -6.84
N TYR A 26 -0.67 -23.82 -8.07
CA TYR A 26 -1.55 -23.43 -9.16
C TYR A 26 -1.63 -24.51 -10.23
N GLY A 27 -2.82 -24.77 -10.76
CA GLY A 27 -2.96 -25.60 -11.94
C GLY A 27 -4.37 -25.60 -12.51
N ARG A 28 -4.49 -25.66 -13.84
CA ARG A 28 -5.76 -25.49 -14.58
C ARG A 28 -6.54 -24.24 -14.17
N ASP A 29 -5.83 -23.13 -14.04
CA ASP A 29 -6.41 -21.83 -13.68
C ASP A 29 -7.04 -21.78 -12.28
N LEU A 30 -6.69 -22.71 -11.39
CA LEU A 30 -7.16 -22.79 -10.01
C LEU A 30 -6.00 -22.73 -9.02
N THR A 31 -6.21 -22.02 -7.92
CA THR A 31 -5.42 -22.21 -6.69
C THR A 31 -5.95 -23.45 -5.99
N VAL A 32 -5.05 -24.29 -5.48
CA VAL A 32 -5.42 -25.48 -4.71
C VAL A 32 -4.51 -25.59 -3.50
N ILE A 33 -5.11 -25.83 -2.33
CA ILE A 33 -4.41 -26.04 -1.06
C ILE A 33 -4.52 -27.52 -0.66
N PHE A 34 -3.37 -28.16 -0.43
CA PHE A 34 -3.26 -29.52 0.09
C PHE A 34 -2.91 -29.46 1.58
N SER A 35 -3.64 -30.16 2.43
CA SER A 35 -3.30 -30.30 3.86
C SER A 35 -2.66 -31.66 4.16
N PHE A 36 -1.68 -31.64 5.05
CA PHE A 36 -0.98 -32.78 5.61
C PHE A 36 -1.19 -32.73 7.13
N SER A 37 -2.04 -33.60 7.65
CA SER A 37 -2.37 -33.65 9.07
C SER A 37 -1.60 -34.75 9.78
N ALA A 38 -1.00 -34.44 10.92
CA ALA A 38 -0.38 -35.45 11.77
C ALA A 38 -1.45 -36.38 12.37
N ASP A 39 -1.36 -37.68 12.07
CA ASP A 39 -2.21 -38.70 12.66
C ASP A 39 -1.49 -39.36 13.84
N LYS A 40 -1.93 -39.00 15.05
CA LYS A 40 -1.43 -39.49 16.35
C LYS A 40 -1.66 -41.00 16.55
N HIS A 41 -2.52 -41.63 15.74
CA HIS A 41 -2.84 -43.05 15.82
C HIS A 41 -2.08 -43.91 14.79
N ASN A 42 -1.39 -43.29 13.84
CA ASN A 42 -0.64 -43.96 12.78
C ASN A 42 0.88 -43.85 12.98
N PRO A 43 1.68 -44.74 12.37
CA PRO A 43 3.13 -44.77 12.60
C PRO A 43 3.81 -43.46 12.19
N PRO A 44 4.91 -43.07 12.87
CA PRO A 44 5.62 -41.81 12.66
C PRO A 44 6.32 -41.69 11.29
N THR A 45 6.25 -42.72 10.45
CA THR A 45 6.88 -42.79 9.13
C THR A 45 5.96 -42.40 7.97
N SER A 46 4.68 -42.09 8.23
CA SER A 46 3.77 -41.60 7.18
C SER A 46 4.27 -40.26 6.62
N LEU A 47 4.01 -39.97 5.34
CA LEU A 47 4.44 -38.70 4.74
C LEU A 47 3.92 -37.50 5.52
N ALA A 48 2.65 -37.50 5.91
CA ALA A 48 2.05 -36.41 6.68
C ALA A 48 2.70 -36.26 8.07
N ASN A 49 2.94 -37.36 8.80
CA ASN A 49 3.59 -37.31 10.11
C ASN A 49 5.03 -36.79 10.01
N ARG A 50 5.79 -37.22 8.98
CA ARG A 50 7.15 -36.74 8.74
C ARG A 50 7.19 -35.27 8.32
N VAL A 51 6.17 -34.82 7.58
CA VAL A 51 6.01 -33.43 7.15
C VAL A 51 5.77 -32.53 8.36
N CYS A 52 4.79 -32.86 9.21
CA CYS A 52 4.49 -32.12 10.43
C CYS A 52 5.67 -32.16 11.42
N ALA A 53 6.27 -33.33 11.66
CA ALA A 53 7.40 -33.46 12.58
C ALA A 53 8.61 -32.60 12.20
N LYS A 54 8.86 -32.39 10.89
CA LYS A 54 9.96 -31.53 10.43
C LYS A 54 9.66 -30.04 10.61
N TYR A 55 8.43 -29.62 10.34
CA TYR A 55 8.02 -28.22 10.50
C TYR A 55 8.01 -27.78 11.97
N GLU A 56 7.54 -28.67 12.87
CA GLU A 56 7.51 -28.45 14.32
C GLU A 56 8.89 -28.49 14.99
N GLY A 57 9.95 -28.87 14.26
CA GLY A 57 11.28 -29.05 14.84
C GLY A 57 11.33 -30.13 15.94
N LEU A 58 10.42 -31.11 15.92
CA LEU A 58 10.40 -32.18 16.93
C LEU A 58 11.68 -33.00 16.83
N GLU A 59 12.39 -33.13 17.95
CA GLU A 59 13.50 -34.09 18.05
C GLU A 59 12.94 -35.51 17.98
N THR A 60 13.41 -36.27 16.99
CA THR A 60 12.98 -37.66 16.78
C THR A 60 14.15 -38.61 17.00
N ASP A 61 13.97 -39.63 17.83
CA ASP A 61 14.98 -40.68 18.08
C ASP A 61 15.31 -41.51 16.81
N ASP A 62 14.39 -41.54 15.85
CA ASP A 62 14.55 -42.24 14.57
C ASP A 62 14.58 -41.24 13.40
N PRO A 63 15.73 -41.05 12.71
CA PRO A 63 15.85 -40.17 11.54
C PRO A 63 14.88 -40.49 10.40
N SER A 64 14.31 -41.70 10.36
CA SER A 64 13.31 -42.10 9.36
C SER A 64 11.94 -41.44 9.57
N THR A 65 11.71 -40.86 10.75
CA THR A 65 10.44 -40.24 11.17
C THR A 65 10.37 -38.73 10.91
N THR A 66 11.42 -38.16 10.30
CA THR A 66 11.45 -36.77 9.85
C THR A 66 12.18 -36.64 8.51
N PHE A 67 12.43 -35.41 8.06
CA PHE A 67 13.25 -35.13 6.87
C PHE A 67 14.64 -34.61 7.28
N PRO A 68 15.72 -35.03 6.60
CA PRO A 68 17.06 -34.53 6.90
C PRO A 68 17.16 -33.01 6.73
N THR A 69 16.59 -32.48 5.65
CA THR A 69 16.59 -31.04 5.35
C THR A 69 15.19 -30.53 4.95
N THR A 70 14.97 -29.22 5.06
CA THR A 70 13.76 -28.55 4.56
C THR A 70 13.60 -28.72 3.04
N LYS A 71 14.72 -28.83 2.31
CA LYS A 71 14.73 -29.12 0.88
C LYS A 71 14.17 -30.51 0.57
N ASP A 72 14.52 -31.52 1.37
CA ASP A 72 14.01 -32.89 1.20
C ASP A 72 12.51 -32.97 1.53
N LEU A 73 12.08 -32.21 2.54
CA LEU A 73 10.67 -32.02 2.90
C LEU A 73 9.86 -31.43 1.74
N HIS A 74 10.31 -30.30 1.19
CA HIS A 74 9.64 -29.65 0.06
C HIS A 74 9.63 -30.55 -1.18
N ALA A 75 10.73 -31.24 -1.47
CA ALA A 75 10.78 -32.20 -2.56
C ALA A 75 9.75 -33.33 -2.38
N ALA A 76 9.56 -33.82 -1.16
CA ALA A 76 8.58 -34.86 -0.84
C ALA A 76 7.12 -34.35 -0.94
N ILE A 77 6.84 -33.15 -0.40
CA ILE A 77 5.52 -32.50 -0.52
C ILE A 77 5.16 -32.31 -1.99
N TRP A 78 6.03 -31.66 -2.76
CA TRP A 78 5.74 -31.37 -4.17
C TRP A 78 5.75 -32.62 -5.05
N GLY A 79 6.59 -33.61 -4.73
CA GLY A 79 6.57 -34.92 -5.38
C GLY A 79 5.23 -35.63 -5.17
N SER A 80 4.70 -35.60 -3.94
CA SER A 80 3.42 -36.21 -3.63
C SER A 80 2.23 -35.50 -4.28
N ILE A 81 2.25 -34.17 -4.32
CA ILE A 81 1.21 -33.35 -4.94
C ILE A 81 1.19 -33.57 -6.45
N ARG A 82 2.36 -33.56 -7.12
CA ARG A 82 2.45 -33.87 -8.56
C ARG A 82 1.96 -35.28 -8.88
N HIS A 83 2.17 -36.24 -7.99
CA HIS A 83 1.69 -37.62 -8.16
C HIS A 83 0.16 -37.71 -8.12
N ILE A 84 -0.49 -36.99 -7.21
CA ILE A 84 -1.96 -37.03 -7.06
C ILE A 84 -2.70 -36.03 -7.96
N TRP A 85 -2.01 -35.01 -8.47
CA TRP A 85 -2.58 -33.93 -9.26
C TRP A 85 -3.45 -34.40 -10.45
N PRO A 86 -3.03 -35.39 -11.28
CA PRO A 86 -3.85 -35.90 -12.37
C PRO A 86 -5.22 -36.45 -11.91
N HIS A 87 -5.28 -36.99 -10.69
CA HIS A 87 -6.51 -37.47 -10.09
C HIS A 87 -7.37 -36.33 -9.55
N CYS A 88 -6.76 -35.35 -8.86
CA CYS A 88 -7.45 -34.15 -8.36
C CYS A 88 -8.15 -33.38 -9.49
N VAL A 89 -7.48 -33.15 -10.62
CA VAL A 89 -8.05 -32.41 -11.76
C VAL A 89 -9.12 -33.17 -12.54
N SER A 90 -9.25 -34.48 -12.32
CA SER A 90 -10.31 -35.31 -12.87
C SER A 90 -11.57 -35.34 -12.00
N HIS A 91 -11.48 -34.82 -10.77
CA HIS A 91 -12.57 -34.83 -9.81
C HIS A 91 -13.64 -33.78 -10.18
N PRO A 92 -14.94 -34.14 -10.30
CA PRO A 92 -16.00 -33.22 -10.69
C PRO A 92 -16.14 -32.00 -9.76
N ASP A 93 -15.95 -32.22 -8.46
CA ASP A 93 -16.12 -31.17 -7.45
C ASP A 93 -15.05 -30.07 -7.51
N LEU A 94 -13.83 -30.38 -7.98
CA LEU A 94 -12.75 -29.39 -8.09
C LEU A 94 -13.08 -28.28 -9.10
N ARG A 95 -14.03 -28.54 -10.02
CA ARG A 95 -14.57 -27.54 -10.95
C ARG A 95 -15.63 -26.62 -10.34
N THR A 96 -16.12 -26.93 -9.13
CA THR A 96 -17.34 -26.31 -8.57
C THR A 96 -17.18 -25.76 -7.16
N LYS A 97 -16.07 -26.04 -6.46
CA LYS A 97 -15.81 -25.62 -5.08
C LYS A 97 -14.40 -25.03 -5.00
N LEU A 98 -14.30 -23.71 -4.96
CA LEU A 98 -13.07 -22.97 -4.70
C LEU A 98 -12.89 -22.81 -3.18
N ASP A 99 -11.69 -23.20 -2.73
CA ASP A 99 -10.98 -23.03 -1.45
C ASP A 99 -11.69 -22.35 -0.25
N ALA A 100 -11.55 -22.97 0.93
CA ALA A 100 -11.93 -22.39 2.23
C ALA A 100 -10.80 -22.58 3.26
N VAL A 101 -10.43 -21.52 3.98
CA VAL A 101 -9.74 -21.56 5.29
C VAL A 101 -10.22 -20.41 6.19
N VAL A 102 -10.12 -20.61 7.51
CA VAL A 102 -10.76 -19.95 8.68
C VAL A 102 -9.65 -19.72 9.74
N GLY A 103 -9.57 -18.65 10.54
CA GLY A 103 -10.35 -17.42 10.67
C GLY A 103 -9.64 -16.40 11.57
N VAL A 104 -9.97 -15.11 11.39
CA VAL A 104 -9.58 -14.00 12.31
C VAL A 104 -10.82 -13.14 12.53
N ASP A 105 -11.01 -12.67 13.76
CA ASP A 105 -12.15 -11.89 14.22
C ASP A 105 -12.19 -10.50 13.56
N ILE A 106 -12.98 -10.35 12.48
CA ILE A 106 -13.10 -9.08 11.75
C ILE A 106 -14.56 -8.60 11.86
N GLY A 107 -14.74 -7.60 12.73
CA GLY A 107 -16.04 -7.02 13.10
C GLY A 107 -16.92 -6.43 11.97
N ARG A 108 -18.07 -5.92 12.40
CA ARG A 108 -19.28 -5.55 11.63
C ARG A 108 -19.04 -4.81 10.30
N THR A 109 -19.89 -5.15 9.32
CA THR A 109 -20.03 -4.52 8.00
C THR A 109 -20.25 -3.00 8.11
N PRO A 110 -19.44 -2.17 7.44
CA PRO A 110 -19.71 -0.74 7.30
C PRO A 110 -21.02 -0.50 6.53
N ALA A 111 -21.82 0.48 6.95
CA ALA A 111 -23.04 0.86 6.23
C ALA A 111 -22.67 1.71 5.00
N GLY A 112 -23.12 1.33 3.80
CA GLY A 112 -23.19 2.25 2.65
C GLY A 112 -22.58 1.82 1.31
N ALA A 113 -21.91 0.67 1.20
CA ALA A 113 -21.32 0.25 -0.08
C ALA A 113 -22.23 -0.68 -0.90
N GLY A 114 -21.91 -0.84 -2.20
CA GLY A 114 -22.64 -1.69 -3.15
C GLY A 114 -22.78 -3.16 -2.68
N GLN A 115 -23.47 -3.98 -3.47
CA GLN A 115 -23.68 -5.39 -3.11
C GLN A 115 -22.33 -6.07 -2.82
N PRO A 116 -22.16 -6.72 -1.64
CA PRO A 116 -20.90 -7.36 -1.30
C PRO A 116 -20.56 -8.47 -2.28
N VAL A 117 -19.27 -8.60 -2.54
CA VAL A 117 -18.70 -9.64 -3.40
C VAL A 117 -17.97 -10.65 -2.52
N ASP A 118 -18.22 -11.93 -2.76
CA ASP A 118 -17.48 -13.01 -2.10
C ASP A 118 -16.03 -13.02 -2.63
N PHE A 119 -15.05 -12.99 -1.73
CA PHE A 119 -13.63 -13.04 -2.04
C PHE A 119 -13.30 -14.24 -2.94
N ALA A 120 -13.96 -15.39 -2.72
CA ALA A 120 -13.78 -16.60 -3.53
C ALA A 120 -14.19 -16.43 -5.00
N SER A 121 -14.97 -15.40 -5.33
CA SER A 121 -15.35 -15.08 -6.70
C SER A 121 -14.36 -14.20 -7.45
N LEU A 122 -13.33 -13.66 -6.76
CA LEU A 122 -12.32 -12.80 -7.36
C LEU A 122 -11.28 -13.62 -8.13
N ILE A 123 -11.12 -13.30 -9.42
CA ILE A 123 -10.03 -13.83 -10.24
C ILE A 123 -8.81 -12.94 -10.01
N ARG A 124 -7.78 -13.46 -9.34
CA ARG A 124 -6.54 -12.75 -9.01
C ARG A 124 -5.57 -12.83 -10.18
N TYR A 125 -4.94 -11.72 -10.54
CA TYR A 125 -4.00 -11.66 -11.67
C TYR A 125 -2.58 -11.36 -11.22
N GLN A 126 -2.39 -10.30 -10.44
CA GLN A 126 -1.07 -9.78 -10.13
C GLN A 126 -1.09 -9.09 -8.77
N GLN A 127 -0.11 -9.42 -7.93
CA GLN A 127 0.19 -8.63 -6.74
C GLN A 127 0.69 -7.25 -7.18
N LEU A 128 -0.01 -6.20 -6.77
CA LEU A 128 0.49 -4.84 -6.89
C LEU A 128 1.37 -4.57 -5.64
N GLY A 129 2.36 -3.69 -5.77
CA GLY A 129 3.36 -3.44 -4.72
C GLY A 129 2.77 -3.06 -3.34
N GLY A 130 3.64 -2.83 -2.37
CA GLY A 130 3.26 -2.57 -0.97
C GLY A 130 3.27 -3.83 -0.09
N ARG A 131 2.82 -3.71 1.16
CA ARG A 131 2.88 -4.76 2.20
C ARG A 131 1.86 -5.90 2.01
N GLY A 132 1.69 -6.39 0.78
CA GLY A 132 0.90 -7.58 0.47
C GLY A 132 -0.63 -7.38 0.37
N CYS A 133 -1.16 -6.20 0.69
CA CYS A 133 -2.61 -5.98 0.77
C CYS A 133 -3.28 -5.60 -0.56
N THR A 134 -2.52 -5.37 -1.64
CA THR A 134 -3.05 -4.79 -2.89
C THR A 134 -2.91 -5.75 -4.07
N THR A 135 -4.01 -6.26 -4.62
CA THR A 135 -4.00 -7.22 -5.73
C THR A 135 -4.86 -6.74 -6.89
N ARG A 136 -4.34 -6.82 -8.12
CA ARG A 136 -5.14 -6.66 -9.33
C ARG A 136 -6.02 -7.89 -9.49
N VAL A 137 -7.33 -7.67 -9.47
CA VAL A 137 -8.36 -8.71 -9.57
C VAL A 137 -9.36 -8.40 -10.66
N ARG A 138 -10.21 -9.37 -10.97
CA ARG A 138 -11.36 -9.22 -11.87
C ARG A 138 -12.53 -10.02 -11.33
N LEU A 139 -13.74 -9.54 -11.54
CA LEU A 139 -14.95 -10.36 -11.39
C LEU A 139 -15.08 -11.34 -12.59
N PRO A 140 -15.85 -12.43 -12.47
CA PRO A 140 -16.05 -13.39 -13.56
C PRO A 140 -16.54 -12.75 -14.86
N ILE A 141 -17.29 -11.65 -14.74
CA ILE A 141 -17.75 -10.80 -15.83
C ILE A 141 -17.46 -9.37 -15.42
N GLY A 142 -16.74 -8.61 -16.25
CA GLY A 142 -16.49 -7.18 -16.02
C GLY A 142 -15.04 -6.76 -16.22
N ASP A 143 -14.73 -5.57 -15.72
CA ASP A 143 -13.44 -4.91 -15.80
C ASP A 143 -12.50 -5.34 -14.67
N TYR A 144 -11.26 -4.85 -14.73
CA TYR A 144 -10.27 -5.03 -13.66
C TYR A 144 -10.57 -4.10 -12.48
N PHE A 145 -10.27 -4.61 -11.29
CA PHE A 145 -10.33 -3.89 -10.02
C PHE A 145 -9.00 -4.07 -9.27
N VAL A 146 -8.82 -3.25 -8.25
CA VAL A 146 -7.79 -3.45 -7.24
C VAL A 146 -8.48 -3.91 -5.96
N PHE A 147 -8.21 -5.13 -5.53
CA PHE A 147 -8.54 -5.57 -4.18
C PHE A 147 -7.52 -4.96 -3.22
N LYS A 148 -8.01 -4.18 -2.26
CA LYS A 148 -7.25 -3.80 -1.06
C LYS A 148 -7.91 -4.39 0.17
N GLY A 149 -7.13 -5.13 0.96
CA GLY A 149 -7.61 -5.72 2.19
C GLY A 149 -6.70 -6.83 2.71
N VAL A 150 -7.22 -7.60 3.65
CA VAL A 150 -6.53 -8.75 4.23
C VAL A 150 -7.05 -10.01 3.54
N ASP A 151 -6.26 -10.55 2.63
CA ASP A 151 -6.47 -11.89 2.11
C ASP A 151 -5.88 -12.93 3.06
N PHE A 152 -6.15 -14.21 2.79
CA PHE A 152 -5.67 -15.31 3.62
C PHE A 152 -4.13 -15.37 3.67
N ARG A 153 -3.44 -14.97 2.59
CA ARG A 153 -1.98 -14.93 2.57
C ARG A 153 -1.44 -13.83 3.50
N ALA A 154 -2.04 -12.63 3.49
CA ALA A 154 -1.68 -11.56 4.40
C ALA A 154 -1.96 -11.94 5.86
N ALA A 155 -3.10 -12.60 6.13
CA ALA A 155 -3.38 -13.13 7.46
C ALA A 155 -2.29 -14.10 7.93
N LEU A 156 -1.92 -15.09 7.12
CA LEU A 156 -0.87 -16.05 7.48
C LEU A 156 0.52 -15.41 7.59
N GLN A 157 0.83 -14.41 6.77
CA GLN A 157 2.13 -13.75 6.79
C GLN A 157 2.34 -12.91 8.06
N TYR A 158 1.28 -12.37 8.62
CA TYR A 158 1.33 -11.37 9.70
C TYR A 158 0.62 -11.81 10.99
N SER A 159 0.05 -13.02 11.03
CA SER A 159 -0.34 -13.69 12.26
C SER A 159 0.91 -14.30 12.88
N ASP A 160 1.23 -13.84 14.08
CA ASP A 160 2.30 -14.34 14.92
C ASP A 160 1.74 -14.85 16.25
N ASP A 161 2.49 -15.73 16.93
CA ASP A 161 2.15 -16.25 18.25
C ASP A 161 2.10 -15.14 19.33
N GLU A 162 2.55 -13.92 19.01
CA GLU A 162 2.61 -12.75 19.88
C GLU A 162 1.36 -11.84 19.79
N GLY A 163 0.21 -12.44 19.47
CA GLY A 163 -1.10 -11.83 19.71
C GLY A 163 -1.66 -11.02 18.54
N ASP A 164 -1.29 -11.37 17.31
CA ASP A 164 -1.89 -10.85 16.07
C ASP A 164 -1.79 -9.32 15.92
N LYS A 165 -0.81 -8.67 16.55
CA LYS A 165 -0.75 -7.19 16.58
C LYS A 165 -0.54 -6.61 15.19
N ILE A 166 0.36 -7.20 14.40
CA ILE A 166 0.68 -6.75 13.05
C ILE A 166 -0.54 -6.88 12.14
N ILE A 167 -1.19 -8.04 12.15
CA ILE A 167 -2.40 -8.25 11.34
C ILE A 167 -3.56 -7.36 11.79
N ARG A 168 -3.74 -7.12 13.10
CA ARG A 168 -4.74 -6.16 13.60
C ARG A 168 -4.44 -4.73 13.16
N ASN A 169 -3.16 -4.35 13.12
CA ASN A 169 -2.74 -3.05 12.62
C ASN A 169 -3.02 -2.91 11.11
N LEU A 170 -2.71 -3.93 10.31
CA LEU A 170 -3.07 -3.97 8.88
C LEU A 170 -4.59 -3.87 8.67
N ILE A 171 -5.38 -4.60 9.46
CA ILE A 171 -6.85 -4.50 9.48
C ILE A 171 -7.28 -3.06 9.83
N GLY A 172 -6.62 -2.45 10.81
CA GLY A 172 -6.87 -1.07 11.23
C GLY A 172 -6.59 -0.04 10.14
N ASN A 173 -5.44 -0.16 9.47
CA ASN A 173 -4.97 0.75 8.42
C ASN A 173 -5.91 0.77 7.22
N TRP A 174 -6.26 -0.40 6.67
CA TRP A 174 -7.15 -0.44 5.52
C TRP A 174 -8.57 0.03 5.89
N ARG A 175 -9.05 -0.26 7.11
CA ARG A 175 -10.34 0.25 7.60
C ARG A 175 -10.32 1.77 7.74
N ARG A 176 -9.17 2.35 8.13
CA ARG A 176 -8.97 3.80 8.16
C ARG A 176 -9.09 4.36 6.75
N GLU A 177 -8.38 3.81 5.77
CA GLU A 177 -8.50 4.19 4.35
C GLU A 177 -9.95 4.12 3.87
N TYR A 178 -10.63 2.99 4.11
CA TYR A 178 -12.03 2.80 3.75
C TYR A 178 -12.91 3.90 4.35
N ASN A 179 -12.80 4.14 5.66
CA ASN A 179 -13.65 5.11 6.35
C ASN A 179 -13.35 6.55 5.93
N THR A 180 -12.07 6.89 5.72
CA THR A 180 -11.64 8.19 5.22
C THR A 180 -12.25 8.45 3.85
N LEU A 181 -12.05 7.54 2.90
CA LEU A 181 -12.56 7.71 1.52
C LEU A 181 -14.09 7.78 1.43
N GLN A 182 -14.82 7.10 2.33
CA GLN A 182 -16.28 7.22 2.42
C GLN A 182 -16.76 8.60 2.90
N GLN A 183 -15.91 9.31 3.65
CA GLN A 183 -16.22 10.64 4.19
C GLN A 183 -15.69 11.77 3.30
N LEU A 184 -14.70 11.49 2.47
CA LEU A 184 -14.18 12.46 1.51
C LEU A 184 -15.25 12.83 0.49
N PRO A 185 -15.56 14.13 0.31
CA PRO A 185 -16.41 14.52 -0.79
C PRO A 185 -15.69 14.21 -2.13
N PRO A 186 -16.43 13.81 -3.18
CA PRO A 186 -15.82 13.35 -4.43
C PRO A 186 -14.94 14.41 -5.10
N HIS A 187 -13.79 14.00 -5.60
CA HIS A 187 -12.87 14.84 -6.35
C HIS A 187 -12.17 14.02 -7.46
N PRO A 188 -11.98 14.57 -8.68
CA PRO A 188 -11.41 13.81 -9.79
C PRO A 188 -9.99 13.29 -9.55
N ASN A 189 -9.17 14.02 -8.79
CA ASN A 189 -7.79 13.64 -8.47
C ASN A 189 -7.61 12.93 -7.11
N ILE A 190 -8.70 12.42 -6.52
CA ILE A 190 -8.67 11.63 -5.28
C ILE A 190 -9.37 10.30 -5.53
N MET A 191 -8.76 9.22 -5.03
CA MET A 191 -9.32 7.87 -5.13
C MET A 191 -10.76 7.86 -4.59
N PRO A 192 -11.75 7.40 -5.37
CA PRO A 192 -13.11 7.26 -4.86
C PRO A 192 -13.17 6.17 -3.78
N PRO A 193 -14.21 6.17 -2.93
CA PRO A 193 -14.44 5.06 -2.01
C PRO A 193 -14.56 3.73 -2.78
N PRO A 194 -14.22 2.61 -2.13
CA PRO A 194 -14.29 1.29 -2.75
C PRO A 194 -15.71 1.02 -3.24
N THR A 195 -15.78 0.56 -4.49
CA THR A 195 -17.03 0.35 -5.22
C THR A 195 -17.86 -0.81 -4.65
N MET A 196 -17.16 -1.85 -4.16
CA MET A 196 -17.77 -3.05 -3.64
C MET A 196 -17.02 -3.51 -2.39
N PRO A 197 -17.72 -3.80 -1.29
CA PRO A 197 -17.13 -4.47 -0.15
C PRO A 197 -16.86 -5.93 -0.50
N VAL A 198 -15.74 -6.48 -0.04
CA VAL A 198 -15.36 -7.87 -0.25
C VAL A 198 -15.49 -8.63 1.05
N THR A 199 -16.18 -9.76 0.99
CA THR A 199 -16.48 -10.59 2.15
C THR A 199 -15.97 -12.01 1.97
N ILE A 200 -15.69 -12.69 3.07
CA ILE A 200 -15.45 -14.13 3.11
C ILE A 200 -16.70 -14.77 3.72
N GLN A 201 -17.28 -15.73 3.01
CA GLN A 201 -18.38 -16.54 3.53
C GLN A 201 -17.83 -17.87 4.07
N TRP A 202 -18.20 -18.16 5.31
CA TRP A 202 -17.83 -19.41 5.97
C TRP A 202 -18.53 -20.62 5.32
N PRO A 203 -17.93 -21.83 5.40
CA PRO A 203 -18.56 -23.06 4.90
C PRO A 203 -19.96 -23.30 5.48
N ASP A 204 -20.16 -22.92 6.74
CA ASP A 204 -21.48 -22.79 7.33
C ASP A 204 -22.15 -21.51 6.82
N ARG A 205 -23.06 -21.67 5.86
CA ARG A 205 -23.81 -20.56 5.27
C ARG A 205 -24.71 -19.82 6.26
N SER A 206 -24.92 -20.36 7.48
CA SER A 206 -25.63 -19.67 8.55
C SER A 206 -24.76 -18.69 9.33
N ALA A 207 -23.43 -18.78 9.21
CA ALA A 207 -22.51 -17.85 9.84
C ALA A 207 -22.50 -16.49 9.13
N GLN A 208 -22.19 -15.44 9.91
CA GLN A 208 -22.12 -14.08 9.41
C GLN A 208 -20.98 -13.92 8.40
N GLN A 209 -21.24 -13.23 7.28
CA GLN A 209 -20.20 -12.84 6.33
C GLN A 209 -19.20 -11.91 7.02
N VAL A 210 -17.92 -12.20 6.82
CA VAL A 210 -16.82 -11.43 7.40
C VAL A 210 -16.26 -10.50 6.34
N PHE A 211 -16.07 -9.23 6.67
CA PHE A 211 -15.53 -8.24 5.75
C PHE A 211 -14.01 -8.31 5.72
N CYS A 212 -13.40 -8.52 4.55
CA CYS A 212 -11.95 -8.70 4.41
C CYS A 212 -11.26 -7.65 3.55
N GLY A 213 -12.00 -6.87 2.75
CA GLY A 213 -11.40 -5.86 1.87
C GLY A 213 -12.41 -5.07 1.05
N GLY A 214 -11.92 -4.28 0.10
CA GLY A 214 -12.74 -3.52 -0.84
C GLY A 214 -12.16 -3.58 -2.27
N LEU A 215 -13.05 -3.45 -3.26
CA LEU A 215 -12.67 -3.30 -4.66
C LEU A 215 -12.62 -1.84 -5.07
N PHE A 216 -11.42 -1.38 -5.39
CA PHE A 216 -11.11 -0.06 -5.91
C PHE A 216 -11.03 -0.09 -7.45
N PRO A 217 -11.25 1.05 -8.12
CA PRO A 217 -11.00 1.17 -9.55
C PRO A 217 -9.55 0.80 -9.90
N PHE A 218 -9.36 0.08 -11.00
CA PHE A 218 -8.03 -0.17 -11.56
C PHE A 218 -7.66 0.95 -12.54
N TYR A 219 -6.51 1.56 -12.32
CA TYR A 219 -5.97 2.64 -13.13
C TYR A 219 -4.84 2.11 -14.02
N PRO A 220 -5.06 2.02 -15.35
CA PRO A 220 -4.13 1.31 -16.25
C PRO A 220 -2.83 2.07 -16.52
N GLY A 221 -2.76 3.37 -16.20
CA GLY A 221 -1.57 4.19 -16.41
C GLY A 221 -0.42 3.89 -15.44
N GLY A 222 -0.68 3.10 -14.39
CA GLY A 222 0.27 2.82 -13.31
C GLY A 222 0.47 4.01 -12.38
N ASP A 223 1.43 3.91 -11.47
CA ASP A 223 1.79 5.02 -10.59
C ASP A 223 2.88 5.93 -11.20
N ALA A 224 2.96 7.17 -10.72
CA ALA A 224 3.91 8.15 -11.25
C ALA A 224 5.38 7.76 -10.98
N ALA A 225 5.69 7.02 -9.91
CA ALA A 225 7.06 6.56 -9.66
C ALA A 225 7.50 5.54 -10.72
N SER A 226 6.66 4.55 -11.03
CA SER A 226 6.90 3.58 -12.11
C SER A 226 7.06 4.27 -13.47
N ARG A 227 6.33 5.37 -13.72
CA ARG A 227 6.44 6.16 -14.95
C ARG A 227 7.77 6.92 -15.03
N ILE A 228 8.25 7.47 -13.92
CA ILE A 228 9.57 8.10 -13.81
C ILE A 228 10.66 7.07 -14.08
N GLU A 229 10.60 5.91 -13.41
CA GLU A 229 11.57 4.82 -13.57
C GLU A 229 11.63 4.32 -15.01
N HIS A 230 10.47 4.07 -15.63
CA HIS A 230 10.40 3.62 -17.02
C HIS A 230 11.01 4.66 -17.97
N SER A 231 10.68 5.94 -17.78
CA SER A 231 11.24 7.05 -18.56
C SER A 231 12.76 7.14 -18.44
N ASN A 232 13.30 6.97 -17.24
CA ASN A 232 14.75 6.97 -17.00
C ASN A 232 15.43 5.77 -17.67
N LYS A 233 14.85 4.57 -17.54
CA LYS A 233 15.36 3.34 -18.15
C LYS A 233 15.44 3.41 -19.68
N GLU A 234 14.44 4.02 -20.31
CA GLU A 234 14.41 4.21 -21.76
C GLU A 234 15.26 5.41 -22.22
N GLY A 235 15.77 6.23 -21.31
CA GLY A 235 16.52 7.45 -21.62
C GLY A 235 15.66 8.53 -22.30
N VAL A 236 14.33 8.47 -22.11
CA VAL A 236 13.37 9.38 -22.74
C VAL A 236 12.62 10.14 -21.67
N ARG A 237 12.87 11.44 -21.54
CA ARG A 237 12.25 12.32 -20.53
C ARG A 237 10.73 12.39 -20.66
N ILE A 238 10.03 12.51 -19.53
CA ILE A 238 8.59 12.79 -19.53
C ILE A 238 8.37 14.19 -20.12
N PRO A 239 7.47 14.36 -21.12
CA PRO A 239 7.23 15.67 -21.74
C PRO A 239 6.77 16.74 -20.76
N LEU A 240 7.20 17.99 -20.97
CA LEU A 240 6.86 19.13 -20.10
C LEU A 240 5.35 19.33 -19.91
N HIS A 241 4.54 19.15 -20.94
CA HIS A 241 3.09 19.31 -20.83
C HIS A 241 2.46 18.29 -19.89
N LEU A 242 2.99 17.06 -19.86
CA LEU A 242 2.53 16.00 -18.97
C LEU A 242 3.04 16.24 -17.55
N LYS A 243 4.28 16.70 -17.40
CA LYS A 243 4.82 17.16 -16.10
C LYS A 243 3.95 18.27 -15.49
N ALA A 244 3.60 19.31 -16.26
CA ALA A 244 2.71 20.38 -15.79
C ALA A 244 1.31 19.86 -15.43
N HIS A 245 0.75 18.97 -16.27
CA HIS A 245 -0.54 18.35 -16.02
C HIS A 245 -0.56 17.63 -14.67
N TRP A 246 0.43 16.75 -14.46
CA TRP A 246 0.56 15.95 -13.26
C TRP A 246 0.81 16.80 -12.02
N CYS A 247 1.68 17.82 -12.09
CA CYS A 247 1.84 18.77 -10.99
C CYS A 247 0.52 19.49 -10.65
N ALA A 248 -0.29 19.86 -11.66
CA ALA A 248 -1.59 20.48 -11.43
C ALA A 248 -2.58 19.51 -10.76
N ASN A 249 -2.64 18.24 -11.19
CA ASN A 249 -3.47 17.22 -10.53
C ASN A 249 -3.03 17.00 -9.08
N MET A 250 -1.72 16.84 -8.83
CA MET A 250 -1.16 16.65 -7.48
C MET A 250 -1.49 17.83 -6.57
N ALA A 251 -1.25 19.07 -7.02
CA ALA A 251 -1.57 20.27 -6.26
C ALA A 251 -3.06 20.37 -5.93
N THR A 252 -3.93 20.06 -6.90
CA THR A 252 -5.39 20.11 -6.70
C THR A 252 -5.87 19.05 -5.71
N ALA A 253 -5.32 17.83 -5.76
CA ALA A 253 -5.63 16.76 -4.82
C ALA A 253 -5.27 17.14 -3.38
N VAL A 254 -4.05 17.65 -3.16
CA VAL A 254 -3.59 18.04 -1.81
C VAL A 254 -4.33 19.30 -1.33
N PHE A 255 -4.58 20.28 -2.21
CA PHE A 255 -5.45 21.42 -1.92
C PHE A 255 -6.82 20.96 -1.40
N TYR A 256 -7.46 20.03 -2.11
CA TYR A 256 -8.78 19.53 -1.72
C TYR A 256 -8.74 18.84 -0.35
N THR A 257 -7.70 18.04 -0.11
CA THR A 257 -7.46 17.33 1.16
C THR A 257 -7.51 18.28 2.36
N HIS A 258 -6.77 19.40 2.31
CA HIS A 258 -6.70 20.38 3.39
C HIS A 258 -7.86 21.37 3.41
N ARG A 259 -8.18 21.94 2.24
CA ARG A 259 -9.04 23.11 2.14
C ARG A 259 -10.52 22.74 2.08
N VAL A 260 -10.85 21.56 1.57
CA VAL A 260 -12.24 21.08 1.47
C VAL A 260 -12.51 19.95 2.45
N ALA A 261 -11.71 18.87 2.42
CA ALA A 261 -11.93 17.68 3.24
C ALA A 261 -11.49 17.84 4.70
N LYS A 262 -10.64 18.83 5.01
CA LYS A 262 -10.15 19.11 6.38
C LYS A 262 -9.48 17.90 7.03
N THR A 263 -8.67 17.20 6.23
CA THR A 263 -7.87 16.05 6.66
C THR A 263 -6.47 16.14 6.08
N TYR A 264 -5.68 15.07 6.19
CA TYR A 264 -4.30 14.96 5.71
C TYR A 264 -4.08 13.60 5.04
N HIS A 265 -3.02 13.48 4.25
CA HIS A 265 -2.64 12.22 3.60
C HIS A 265 -1.53 11.47 4.34
N MET A 266 -0.52 12.19 4.86
CA MET A 266 0.70 11.72 5.53
C MET A 266 1.75 11.08 4.59
N ASP A 267 1.32 10.39 3.54
CA ASP A 267 2.21 9.65 2.62
C ASP A 267 2.19 10.21 1.19
N ILE A 268 2.53 11.49 1.01
CA ILE A 268 2.57 12.10 -0.33
C ILE A 268 3.91 11.77 -1.00
N LYS A 269 3.85 10.92 -2.02
CA LYS A 269 4.98 10.50 -2.86
C LYS A 269 4.52 10.12 -4.27
N PRO A 270 5.39 10.12 -5.29
CA PRO A 270 5.00 9.76 -6.66
C PRO A 270 4.32 8.39 -6.78
N GLY A 271 4.72 7.40 -5.96
CA GLY A 271 4.10 6.06 -5.96
C GLY A 271 2.64 6.03 -5.53
N ASN A 272 2.16 7.07 -4.84
CA ASN A 272 0.78 7.19 -4.37
C ASN A 272 -0.11 8.05 -5.30
N PHE A 273 0.41 8.40 -6.48
CA PHE A 273 -0.39 9.01 -7.55
C PHE A 273 -0.49 8.06 -8.73
N VAL A 274 -1.68 7.52 -8.97
CA VAL A 274 -1.97 6.60 -10.08
C VAL A 274 -2.61 7.33 -11.25
N ALA A 275 -2.23 6.98 -12.48
CA ALA A 275 -2.71 7.59 -13.70
C ALA A 275 -3.89 6.80 -14.30
N ASP A 276 -4.99 7.51 -14.59
CA ASP A 276 -6.09 6.92 -15.36
C ASP A 276 -5.78 6.81 -16.86
N ALA A 277 -6.79 6.43 -17.65
CA ALA A 277 -6.66 6.27 -19.09
C ALA A 277 -6.44 7.60 -19.85
N SER A 278 -6.68 8.75 -19.21
CA SER A 278 -6.46 10.09 -19.74
C SER A 278 -5.17 10.73 -19.24
N ASP A 279 -4.34 9.95 -18.53
CA ASP A 279 -3.17 10.41 -17.78
C ASP A 279 -3.51 11.49 -16.72
N ASP A 280 -4.74 11.55 -16.21
CA ASP A 280 -5.06 12.30 -15.00
C ASP A 280 -4.51 11.53 -13.79
N LEU A 281 -3.83 12.21 -12.86
CA LEU A 281 -3.34 11.60 -11.62
C LEU A 281 -4.41 11.60 -10.52
N ILE A 282 -4.48 10.49 -9.80
CA ILE A 282 -5.38 10.24 -8.68
C ILE A 282 -4.55 9.88 -7.44
N LEU A 283 -4.72 10.65 -6.37
CA LEU A 283 -4.10 10.39 -5.08
C LEU A 283 -4.79 9.21 -4.38
N CYS A 284 -4.02 8.16 -4.08
CA CYS A 284 -4.48 6.94 -3.43
C CYS A 284 -3.64 6.62 -2.17
N ASP A 285 -3.95 5.52 -1.51
CA ASP A 285 -3.23 5.02 -0.33
C ASP A 285 -3.49 5.84 0.95
N TRP A 286 -4.77 5.96 1.30
CA TRP A 286 -5.25 6.80 2.42
C TRP A 286 -5.18 6.10 3.78
N GLU A 287 -4.24 5.18 3.96
CA GLU A 287 -4.08 4.38 5.19
C GLU A 287 -3.56 5.22 6.37
N GLN A 288 -2.94 6.38 6.09
CA GLN A 288 -2.36 7.30 7.09
C GLN A 288 -1.48 6.56 8.11
N HIS A 289 -0.63 5.66 7.62
CA HIS A 289 0.15 4.76 8.47
C HIS A 289 1.56 5.27 8.73
N ASP A 290 2.25 5.69 7.67
CA ASP A 290 3.67 6.00 7.69
C ASP A 290 3.99 7.14 6.72
N ALA A 291 5.07 7.87 6.99
CA ALA A 291 5.56 8.95 6.16
C ALA A 291 7.00 8.66 5.73
N PRO A 292 7.29 8.54 4.44
CA PRO A 292 8.61 8.13 3.97
C PRO A 292 9.64 9.22 4.23
N ALA A 293 10.83 8.83 4.70
CA ALA A 293 11.92 9.76 4.97
C ALA A 293 12.25 10.65 3.75
N THR A 294 12.09 10.11 2.53
CA THR A 294 12.39 10.84 1.29
C THR A 294 11.47 12.04 1.02
N THR A 295 10.25 12.06 1.56
CA THR A 295 9.30 13.17 1.32
C THR A 295 8.81 13.87 2.59
N LEU A 296 8.98 13.28 3.78
CA LEU A 296 8.58 13.91 5.03
C LEU A 296 9.26 15.29 5.22
N ALA A 297 8.49 16.26 5.70
CA ALA A 297 9.02 17.57 6.10
C ALA A 297 9.94 17.42 7.33
N PRO A 298 11.14 18.01 7.34
CA PRO A 298 12.09 17.85 8.45
C PRO A 298 11.52 18.20 9.83
N GLU A 299 10.64 19.20 9.90
CA GLU A 299 10.00 19.61 11.16
C GLU A 299 8.89 18.66 11.66
N ALA A 300 8.46 17.72 10.81
CA ALA A 300 7.41 16.74 11.10
C ALA A 300 7.98 15.38 11.56
N ASP A 301 9.30 15.28 11.79
CA ASP A 301 10.01 14.09 12.28
C ASP A 301 9.63 13.65 13.72
N GLY A 302 8.77 14.42 14.39
CA GLY A 302 8.36 14.15 15.77
C GLY A 302 9.29 14.71 16.84
N THR A 303 10.33 15.47 16.49
CA THR A 303 11.28 16.10 17.44
C THR A 303 11.02 17.59 17.69
N TRP A 304 10.02 18.17 17.03
CA TRP A 304 9.63 19.58 17.17
C TRP A 304 8.25 19.75 17.78
N ASP A 305 8.10 20.80 18.58
CA ASP A 305 6.81 21.39 18.95
C ASP A 305 6.55 22.59 18.05
N VAL A 306 5.28 22.89 17.78
CA VAL A 306 4.87 24.03 16.96
C VAL A 306 3.90 24.92 17.74
N GLU A 307 4.10 26.23 17.63
CA GLU A 307 3.16 27.25 18.08
C GLU A 307 2.80 28.16 16.90
N GLU A 308 1.54 28.61 16.84
CA GLU A 308 1.10 29.61 15.87
C GLU A 308 1.08 30.99 16.53
N ASP A 309 1.96 31.90 16.09
CA ASP A 309 1.88 33.29 16.47
C ASP A 309 0.74 33.97 15.71
N PRO A 310 -0.08 34.82 16.36
CA PRO A 310 -1.21 35.47 15.71
C PRO A 310 -0.73 36.28 14.50
N PRO A 311 -1.54 36.35 13.42
CA PRO A 311 -1.18 37.14 12.24
C PRO A 311 -0.82 38.56 12.66
N ALA A 312 0.32 39.06 12.18
CA ALA A 312 0.59 40.49 12.27
C ALA A 312 -0.62 41.25 11.67
N LEU A 313 -1.08 42.30 12.35
CA LEU A 313 -2.26 43.11 12.03
C LEU A 313 -2.24 43.63 10.58
N GLN A 314 -2.58 42.77 9.61
CA GLN A 314 -2.99 42.97 8.21
C GLN A 314 -2.74 41.69 7.41
N ALA A 315 -3.82 40.94 7.11
CA ALA A 315 -3.95 39.93 6.03
C ALA A 315 -2.86 38.85 5.85
N GLY A 316 -1.91 38.71 6.77
CA GLY A 316 -0.85 37.70 6.72
C GLY A 316 -1.32 36.32 7.18
N ARG A 317 -0.67 35.27 6.68
CA ARG A 317 -0.81 33.91 7.22
C ARG A 317 -0.25 33.89 8.66
N PRO A 318 -0.78 33.03 9.58
CA PRO A 318 -0.17 32.84 10.89
C PRO A 318 1.30 32.45 10.74
N ARG A 319 2.15 32.96 11.64
CA ARG A 319 3.57 32.59 11.65
C ARG A 319 3.75 31.36 12.53
N LEU A 320 4.40 30.34 12.00
CA LEU A 320 4.73 29.13 12.74
C LEU A 320 6.08 29.31 13.44
N ARG A 321 6.13 28.96 14.72
CA ARG A 321 7.34 28.93 15.53
C ARG A 321 7.58 27.51 16.00
N TYR A 322 8.64 26.90 15.48
CA TYR A 322 9.06 25.56 15.87
C TYR A 322 10.10 25.64 16.98
N THR A 323 9.93 24.81 18.00
CA THR A 323 10.90 24.66 19.08
C THR A 323 11.23 23.20 19.27
N ARG A 324 12.51 22.88 19.47
CA ARG A 324 12.92 21.49 19.66
C ARG A 324 12.34 20.97 20.97
N TYR A 325 11.64 19.84 20.90
CA TYR A 325 11.04 19.20 22.07
C TYR A 325 12.14 18.85 23.08
N SER A 326 11.92 19.24 24.34
CA SER A 326 12.89 19.06 25.44
C SER A 326 12.30 18.30 26.63
N GLY A 327 11.11 17.74 26.48
CA GLY A 327 10.46 16.93 27.50
C GLY A 327 10.97 15.48 27.57
N ALA A 328 10.28 14.65 28.35
CA ALA A 328 10.56 13.22 28.42
C ALA A 328 10.31 12.52 27.08
N PRO A 329 11.01 11.43 26.73
CA PRO A 329 10.77 10.70 25.49
C PRO A 329 9.28 10.47 25.23
N ARG A 330 8.82 10.86 24.04
CA ARG A 330 7.41 10.81 23.65
C ARG A 330 7.18 9.75 22.58
N ARG A 331 6.05 9.07 22.66
CA ARG A 331 5.64 8.03 21.71
C ARG A 331 4.13 8.03 21.55
N ASN A 332 3.65 8.01 20.32
CA ASN A 332 2.24 7.75 19.99
C ASN A 332 2.08 6.71 18.87
N VAL A 333 3.18 6.09 18.45
CA VAL A 333 3.23 4.95 17.53
C VAL A 333 3.76 3.72 18.26
N ASP A 334 3.07 2.59 18.12
CA ASP A 334 3.46 1.32 18.74
C ASP A 334 4.80 0.81 18.19
N GLU A 335 5.65 0.21 19.03
CA GLU A 335 6.98 -0.30 18.65
C GLU A 335 6.90 -1.36 17.58
N ASP A 336 5.93 -2.26 17.72
CA ASP A 336 5.72 -3.39 16.80
C ASP A 336 5.20 -2.95 15.42
N VAL A 337 4.84 -1.66 15.29
CA VAL A 337 4.22 -1.06 14.10
C VAL A 337 5.20 -0.17 13.32
N LEU A 338 6.33 0.21 13.92
CA LEU A 338 7.30 1.13 13.31
C LEU A 338 8.11 0.53 12.15
N GLY A 339 8.14 -0.80 12.02
CA GLY A 339 8.90 -1.48 10.95
C GLY A 339 10.33 -0.94 10.84
N ASP A 340 10.71 -0.52 9.62
CA ASP A 340 12.05 -0.03 9.30
C ASP A 340 12.27 1.48 9.55
N ALA A 341 11.29 2.21 10.11
CA ALA A 341 11.37 3.65 10.37
C ALA A 341 11.42 3.98 11.89
N PRO A 342 12.48 3.57 12.61
CA PRO A 342 12.55 3.69 14.08
C PRO A 342 12.59 5.14 14.57
N TRP A 343 12.87 6.11 13.69
CA TRP A 343 12.92 7.53 14.00
C TRP A 343 11.52 8.14 14.19
N HIS A 344 10.46 7.57 13.59
CA HIS A 344 9.11 8.13 13.59
C HIS A 344 8.27 7.70 14.81
N THR A 345 8.87 7.73 16.00
CA THR A 345 8.21 7.32 17.26
C THR A 345 7.04 8.23 17.68
N TRP A 346 7.01 9.46 17.17
CA TRP A 346 5.97 10.45 17.43
C TRP A 346 5.40 11.01 16.11
N ASN A 347 4.28 10.44 15.68
CA ASN A 347 3.53 10.94 14.54
C ASN A 347 2.83 12.25 14.90
N VAL A 348 3.26 13.36 14.29
CA VAL A 348 2.71 14.70 14.55
C VAL A 348 1.36 14.94 13.85
N PHE A 349 1.06 14.22 12.77
CA PHE A 349 -0.06 14.53 11.87
C PHE A 349 -1.44 14.49 12.57
N PRO A 350 -1.78 13.47 13.39
CA PRO A 350 -3.05 13.47 14.11
C PRO A 350 -3.23 14.68 15.01
N ASN A 351 -2.18 15.10 15.72
CA ASN A 351 -2.24 16.22 16.66
C ASN A 351 -2.30 17.55 15.91
N TRP A 352 -1.46 17.73 14.89
CA TRP A 352 -1.45 18.95 14.09
C TRP A 352 -2.74 19.13 13.30
N SER A 353 -3.37 18.04 12.85
CA SER A 353 -4.68 18.11 12.20
C SER A 353 -5.76 18.76 13.07
N SER A 354 -5.69 18.59 14.39
CA SER A 354 -6.64 19.23 15.31
C SER A 354 -6.16 20.59 15.84
N GLU A 355 -4.88 20.72 16.15
CA GLU A 355 -4.35 21.86 16.92
C GLU A 355 -3.64 22.89 16.05
N HIS A 356 -3.00 22.45 14.96
CA HIS A 356 -2.11 23.25 14.11
C HIS A 356 -2.30 22.92 12.61
N PRO A 357 -3.51 23.08 12.06
CA PRO A 357 -3.80 22.68 10.68
C PRO A 357 -2.97 23.44 9.65
N TRP A 358 -2.46 24.63 10.00
CA TRP A 358 -1.55 25.36 9.12
C TRP A 358 -0.15 24.74 9.07
N ALA A 359 0.37 24.26 10.20
CA ALA A 359 1.63 23.49 10.23
C ALA A 359 1.51 22.19 9.43
N LEU A 360 0.39 21.49 9.59
CA LEU A 360 0.08 20.28 8.82
C LEU A 360 0.06 20.53 7.31
N GLU A 361 -0.63 21.58 6.86
CA GLU A 361 -0.67 21.95 5.43
C GLU A 361 0.74 22.19 4.90
N LEU A 362 1.56 22.95 5.61
CA LEU A 362 2.91 23.28 5.15
C LEU A 362 3.85 22.07 5.14
N ALA A 363 3.67 21.10 6.04
CA ALA A 363 4.41 19.83 6.00
C ALA A 363 4.03 18.98 4.77
N GLU A 364 2.75 18.95 4.40
CA GLU A 364 2.30 18.26 3.17
C GLU A 364 2.68 19.04 1.90
N VAL A 365 2.81 20.37 1.95
CA VAL A 365 3.40 21.18 0.86
C VAL A 365 4.86 20.78 0.62
N PHE A 366 5.64 20.52 1.67
CA PHE A 366 7.00 20.02 1.50
C PHE A 366 7.03 18.65 0.82
N SER A 367 6.17 17.73 1.27
CA SER A 367 6.05 16.38 0.71
C SER A 367 5.62 16.41 -0.77
N LEU A 368 4.69 17.31 -1.10
CA LEU A 368 4.29 17.61 -2.46
C LEU A 368 5.44 18.19 -3.29
N GLY A 369 6.20 19.13 -2.73
CA GLY A 369 7.40 19.71 -3.35
C GLY A 369 8.44 18.64 -3.69
N ARG A 370 8.73 17.72 -2.76
CA ARG A 370 9.61 16.57 -2.99
C ARG A 370 9.11 15.67 -4.11
N SER A 371 7.81 15.39 -4.12
CA SER A 371 7.18 14.58 -5.18
C SER A 371 7.26 15.26 -6.55
N MET A 372 7.02 16.56 -6.62
CA MET A 372 7.16 17.35 -7.84
C MET A 372 8.62 17.43 -8.30
N TRP A 373 9.57 17.59 -7.37
CA TRP A 373 11.00 17.53 -7.69
C TRP A 373 11.38 16.19 -8.31
N MET A 374 10.97 15.07 -7.71
CA MET A 374 11.19 13.73 -8.28
C MET A 374 10.60 13.60 -9.68
N LEU A 375 9.38 14.12 -9.92
CA LEU A 375 8.75 14.10 -11.25
C LEU A 375 9.47 14.97 -12.28
N LEU A 376 9.86 16.19 -11.89
CA LEU A 376 10.48 17.15 -12.81
C LEU A 376 11.92 16.78 -13.11
N ARG A 377 12.70 16.45 -12.08
CA ARG A 377 14.12 16.07 -12.17
C ARG A 377 14.30 14.66 -12.69
N GLN A 378 13.41 13.74 -12.33
CA GLN A 378 13.50 12.30 -12.62
C GLN A 378 14.83 11.68 -12.17
N PRO A 379 15.14 11.73 -10.86
CA PRO A 379 16.37 11.13 -10.34
C PRO A 379 16.44 9.63 -10.56
N GLU A 380 17.64 9.07 -10.58
CA GLU A 380 17.83 7.63 -10.41
C GLU A 380 17.27 7.23 -9.03
N ASN A 381 16.50 6.15 -8.97
CA ASN A 381 15.73 5.71 -7.79
C ASN A 381 16.61 5.01 -6.73
N ASP A 382 17.73 5.61 -6.34
CA ASP A 382 18.60 5.10 -5.28
C ASP A 382 18.34 5.87 -3.97
N PHE A 383 17.23 5.54 -3.32
CA PHE A 383 16.80 6.17 -2.07
C PHE A 383 16.67 5.17 -0.92
N GLU A 384 17.13 3.93 -1.12
CA GLU A 384 16.97 2.84 -0.14
C GLU A 384 17.73 3.12 1.17
N ASP A 385 18.84 3.87 1.09
CA ASP A 385 19.70 4.21 2.23
C ASP A 385 19.29 5.52 2.96
N ILE A 386 18.18 6.16 2.59
CA ILE A 386 17.72 7.40 3.25
C ILE A 386 16.90 7.04 4.49
N GLU A 387 17.51 7.20 5.65
CA GLU A 387 16.90 6.95 6.94
C GLU A 387 16.24 8.21 7.51
N HIS A 388 16.66 9.41 7.11
CA HIS A 388 16.11 10.68 7.64
C HIS A 388 15.85 11.73 6.54
N PRO A 389 14.79 12.56 6.63
CA PRO A 389 14.48 13.59 5.62
C PRO A 389 15.58 14.62 5.36
N ASP A 390 16.55 14.74 6.26
CA ASP A 390 17.70 15.64 6.12
C ASP A 390 18.80 15.10 5.22
N GLU A 391 18.84 13.79 4.99
CA GLU A 391 19.91 13.13 4.24
C GLU A 391 19.73 13.32 2.73
N LEU A 392 18.49 13.43 2.27
CA LEU A 392 18.20 13.69 0.87
C LEU A 392 18.44 15.17 0.52
N ILE A 393 19.48 15.47 -0.24
CA ILE A 393 19.77 16.81 -0.74
C ILE A 393 19.26 16.90 -2.18
N PRO A 394 18.17 17.65 -2.46
CA PRO A 394 17.68 17.80 -3.82
C PRO A 394 18.57 18.75 -4.63
N ASP A 395 18.87 18.37 -5.87
CA ASP A 395 19.58 19.16 -6.87
C ASP A 395 18.77 19.25 -8.18
N TRP A 396 19.22 20.09 -9.11
CA TRP A 396 18.61 20.23 -10.42
C TRP A 396 19.59 19.84 -11.54
N ASP A 397 20.52 18.93 -11.26
CA ASP A 397 21.43 18.41 -12.27
C ASP A 397 20.63 17.65 -13.34
N GLU A 398 21.08 17.74 -14.60
CA GLU A 398 20.46 17.09 -15.77
C GLU A 398 18.98 17.45 -16.00
N SER A 399 18.61 18.68 -15.63
CA SER A 399 17.23 19.17 -15.75
C SER A 399 17.14 20.52 -16.48
N GLU A 400 18.04 20.79 -17.41
CA GLU A 400 18.05 22.01 -18.24
C GLU A 400 16.77 22.18 -19.06
N ASP A 401 16.04 21.09 -19.29
CA ASP A 401 14.72 21.08 -19.95
C ASP A 401 13.61 21.72 -19.10
N ILE A 402 13.78 21.78 -17.78
CA ILE A 402 12.75 22.25 -16.85
C ILE A 402 12.79 23.78 -16.72
N PRO A 403 11.66 24.49 -16.90
CA PRO A 403 11.60 25.94 -16.74
C PRO A 403 12.09 26.41 -15.36
N THR A 404 12.89 27.46 -15.33
CA THR A 404 13.43 28.02 -14.08
C THR A 404 12.35 28.40 -13.08
N THR A 405 11.21 28.91 -13.55
CA THR A 405 10.06 29.27 -12.69
C THR A 405 9.47 28.05 -11.98
N TRP A 406 9.48 26.88 -12.63
CA TRP A 406 8.99 25.63 -12.04
C TRP A 406 9.95 25.15 -10.94
N LYS A 407 11.26 25.19 -11.22
CA LYS A 407 12.31 24.86 -10.22
C LYS A 407 12.16 25.73 -8.98
N GLN A 408 12.05 27.06 -9.17
CA GLN A 408 11.87 28.02 -8.09
C GLN A 408 10.60 27.77 -7.26
N MET A 409 9.48 27.41 -7.89
CA MET A 409 8.25 27.08 -7.15
C MET A 409 8.43 25.82 -6.31
N VAL A 410 9.03 24.78 -6.88
CA VAL A 410 9.30 23.51 -6.18
C VAL A 410 10.31 23.68 -5.04
N ASP A 411 11.39 24.45 -5.25
CA ASP A 411 12.36 24.78 -4.20
C ASP A 411 11.69 25.52 -3.03
N ARG A 412 10.77 26.46 -3.33
CA ARG A 412 9.99 27.15 -2.28
C ARG A 412 9.12 26.18 -1.49
N CYS A 413 8.50 25.18 -2.13
CA CYS A 413 7.76 24.14 -1.41
C CYS A 413 8.65 23.37 -0.43
N MET A 414 9.90 23.13 -0.82
CA MET A 414 10.91 22.42 -0.03
C MET A 414 11.72 23.34 0.90
N SER A 415 11.29 24.59 1.14
CA SER A 415 12.03 25.47 2.05
C SER A 415 12.13 24.87 3.45
N ARG A 416 13.31 25.05 4.05
CA ARG A 416 13.61 24.64 5.43
C ARG A 416 12.81 25.43 6.46
N ASP A 417 12.49 26.70 6.18
CA ASP A 417 11.54 27.46 6.99
C ASP A 417 10.13 27.25 6.42
N PRO A 418 9.21 26.57 7.16
CA PRO A 418 7.85 26.36 6.68
C PRO A 418 7.12 27.67 6.34
N ASN A 419 7.48 28.80 6.96
CA ASN A 419 6.86 30.09 6.69
C ASN A 419 7.19 30.67 5.30
N GLU A 420 8.22 30.16 4.62
CA GLU A 420 8.60 30.58 3.26
C GLU A 420 7.88 29.78 2.16
N ARG A 421 7.24 28.67 2.55
CA ARG A 421 6.53 27.79 1.63
C ARG A 421 5.26 28.46 1.09
N PRO A 422 4.90 28.23 -0.19
CA PRO A 422 3.63 28.69 -0.73
C PRO A 422 2.46 27.98 -0.02
N ASP A 423 1.28 28.59 -0.02
CA ASP A 423 0.08 27.84 0.37
C ASP A 423 -0.44 27.02 -0.81
N LEU A 424 -1.36 26.10 -0.54
CA LEU A 424 -1.91 25.24 -1.58
C LEU A 424 -2.70 26.01 -2.65
N SER A 425 -3.25 27.19 -2.35
CA SER A 425 -3.98 28.00 -3.33
C SER A 425 -3.01 28.58 -4.37
N GLU A 426 -1.89 29.11 -3.90
CA GLU A 426 -0.79 29.62 -4.73
C GLU A 426 -0.24 28.51 -5.66
N LEU A 427 -0.10 27.28 -5.14
CA LEU A 427 0.34 26.14 -5.94
C LEU A 427 -0.66 25.71 -7.00
N VAL A 428 -1.94 25.62 -6.66
CA VAL A 428 -3.00 25.28 -7.63
C VAL A 428 -3.07 26.31 -8.74
N GLU A 429 -3.03 27.61 -8.39
CA GLU A 429 -3.04 28.68 -9.38
C GLU A 429 -1.82 28.60 -10.31
N PHE A 430 -0.62 28.46 -9.74
CA PHE A 430 0.61 28.35 -10.51
C PHE A 430 0.56 27.18 -11.51
N TRP A 431 0.30 25.96 -11.04
CA TRP A 431 0.34 24.78 -11.91
C TRP A 431 -0.80 24.73 -12.92
N SER A 432 -1.97 25.27 -12.58
CA SER A 432 -3.08 25.39 -13.53
C SER A 432 -2.74 26.34 -14.69
N ASN A 433 -2.05 27.44 -14.39
CA ASN A 433 -1.60 28.40 -15.40
C ASN A 433 -0.51 27.78 -16.30
N GLU A 434 0.48 27.11 -15.71
CA GLU A 434 1.55 26.44 -16.45
C GLU A 434 1.02 25.31 -17.35
N TRP A 435 0.09 24.50 -16.85
CA TRP A 435 -0.55 23.46 -17.65
C TRP A 435 -1.34 24.05 -18.83
N SER A 436 -2.08 25.12 -18.58
CA SER A 436 -2.83 25.83 -19.64
C SER A 436 -1.90 26.41 -20.69
N ALA A 437 -0.77 26.98 -20.29
CA ALA A 437 0.25 27.50 -21.20
C ALA A 437 0.87 26.37 -22.06
N GLN A 438 1.18 25.22 -21.46
CA GLN A 438 1.70 24.06 -22.19
C GLN A 438 0.68 23.48 -23.19
N LYS A 439 -0.61 23.43 -22.81
CA LYS A 439 -1.69 23.04 -23.73
C LYS A 439 -1.78 23.98 -24.93
N ALA A 440 -1.72 25.29 -24.70
CA ALA A 440 -1.76 26.29 -25.77
C ALA A 440 -0.54 26.21 -26.70
N ALA A 441 0.65 25.92 -26.16
CA ALA A 441 1.86 25.75 -26.95
C ALA A 441 1.81 24.50 -27.85
N ASN A 442 1.23 23.40 -27.37
CA ASN A 442 1.16 22.14 -28.12
C ASN A 442 -0.04 22.03 -29.06
N GLY A 443 -1.13 22.76 -28.81
CA GLY A 443 -2.33 22.77 -29.64
C GLY A 443 -2.25 23.66 -30.89
N ASN A 444 -1.17 24.43 -31.06
CA ASN A 444 -0.93 25.31 -32.22
C ASN A 444 0.00 24.71 -33.28
N ASN A 445 0.27 23.40 -33.24
CA ASN A 445 1.07 22.67 -34.24
C ASN A 445 0.22 21.80 -35.15
#